data_AF-A0A4R2S3B7-F1
#
_entry.id   AF-A0A4R2S3B7-F1
#
_cell.length_a   1.000
_cell.length_b   1.000
_cell.length_c   1.000
_cell.angle_alpha   90.00
_cell.angle_beta   90.00
_cell.angle_gamma   90.00
#
_symmetry.space_group_name_H-M   'P 1'
#
loop_
_entity.id
_entity.type
_entity.pdbx_description
1 polymer ?
#
loop_
_entity_poly.entity_id
_entity_poly.type
_entity_poly.pdbx_seq_one_letter_code
_entity_poly.pdbx_strand_id
1 'polypeptide(L)'
;MLKERRTATDAVTQQFLKAEAAVDEAAMLAASCVATLLQQRVAANLPVGTGVAALQMISQASLDIINARQRFVEAHQALVQVRTDIGLGQFYGYGDTAQCPPNEGALRAETPLRLAAVA
;
A
#
# COMPACT_ATOMS: atom_id res chain seq x y z
N MET A 1 31.63 -13.39 1.36
CA MET A 1 30.51 -12.97 0.50
C MET A 1 29.12 -13.29 1.04
N LEU A 2 28.90 -14.28 1.92
CA LEU A 2 27.58 -14.49 2.54
C LEU A 2 27.22 -13.36 3.53
N LYS A 3 28.19 -12.92 4.34
CA LYS A 3 28.02 -11.84 5.32
C LYS A 3 27.62 -10.53 4.66
N GLU A 4 28.29 -10.16 3.58
CA GLU A 4 28.06 -8.91 2.84
C GLU A 4 26.65 -8.89 2.23
N ARG A 5 26.21 -9.99 1.62
CA ARG A 5 24.85 -10.14 1.08
C ARG A 5 23.78 -10.04 2.16
N ARG A 6 24.01 -10.66 3.33
CA ARG A 6 23.11 -10.58 4.48
C ARG A 6 22.99 -9.14 4.99
N THR A 7 24.12 -8.48 5.22
CA THR A 7 24.14 -7.07 5.66
C THR A 7 23.41 -6.15 4.67
N ALA A 8 23.60 -6.35 3.37
CA ALA A 8 22.88 -5.59 2.35
C ALA A 8 21.36 -5.85 2.41
N THR A 9 20.94 -7.11 2.57
CA THR A 9 19.52 -7.49 2.69
C THR A 9 18.88 -6.88 3.93
N ASP A 10 19.60 -6.89 5.06
CA ASP A 10 19.13 -6.30 6.32
C ASP A 10 18.93 -4.78 6.18
N ALA A 11 19.88 -4.09 5.55
CA ALA A 11 19.78 -2.66 5.29
C ALA A 11 18.57 -2.32 4.41
N VAL A 12 18.36 -3.06 3.32
CA VAL A 12 17.19 -2.87 2.44
C VAL A 12 15.89 -3.14 3.20
N THR A 13 15.84 -4.21 3.99
CA THR A 13 14.65 -4.61 4.77
C THR A 13 14.27 -3.53 5.77
N GLN A 14 15.24 -3.00 6.52
CA GLN A 14 15.00 -1.91 7.48
C GLN A 14 14.44 -0.65 6.81
N GLN A 15 14.99 -0.26 5.65
CA GLN A 15 14.48 0.91 4.93
C GLN A 15 13.10 0.65 4.32
N PHE A 16 12.87 -0.57 3.82
CA PHE A 16 11.60 -0.97 3.23
C PHE A 16 10.46 -0.90 4.26
N LEU A 17 10.64 -1.51 5.43
CA LEU A 17 9.62 -1.49 6.49
C LEU A 17 9.33 -0.07 6.99
N LYS A 18 10.37 0.78 7.08
CA LYS A 18 10.19 2.19 7.42
C LYS A 18 9.38 2.93 6.35
N ALA A 19 9.66 2.68 5.08
CA ALA A 19 8.94 3.31 3.97
C ALA A 19 7.48 2.82 3.89
N GLU A 20 7.24 1.53 4.08
CA GLU A 20 5.90 0.93 4.12
C GLU A 20 5.04 1.56 5.22
N ALA A 21 5.56 1.67 6.45
CA ALA A 21 4.86 2.31 7.55
C ALA A 21 4.58 3.80 7.29
N ALA A 22 5.55 4.53 6.72
CA ALA A 22 5.40 5.96 6.41
C ALA A 22 4.32 6.21 5.34
N VAL A 23 4.18 5.32 4.36
CA VAL A 23 3.15 5.45 3.32
C VAL A 23 1.76 5.14 3.88
N ASP A 24 1.64 4.20 4.82
CA ASP A 24 0.38 3.94 5.53
C ASP A 24 -0.05 5.13 6.39
N GLU A 25 0.88 5.72 7.14
CA GLU A 25 0.66 6.95 7.91
C GLU A 25 0.25 8.11 7.01
N ALA A 26 0.92 8.29 5.86
CA ALA A 26 0.56 9.32 4.89
C ALA A 26 -0.88 9.15 4.37
N ALA A 27 -1.35 7.92 4.16
CA ALA A 27 -2.72 7.64 3.74
C ALA A 27 -3.73 8.07 4.81
N MET A 28 -3.46 7.74 6.08
CA MET A 28 -4.30 8.18 7.21
C MET A 28 -4.36 9.70 7.32
N LEU A 29 -3.23 10.39 7.20
CA LEU A 29 -3.15 11.85 7.29
C LEU A 29 -3.89 12.52 6.12
N ALA A 30 -3.75 12.01 4.90
CA ALA A 30 -4.45 12.53 3.72
C ALA A 30 -5.98 12.38 3.86
N ALA A 31 -6.46 11.21 4.30
CA ALA A 31 -7.88 11.00 4.58
C ALA A 31 -8.41 11.93 5.68
N SER A 32 -7.63 12.12 6.75
CA SER A 32 -7.97 13.04 7.84
C SER A 32 -8.04 14.49 7.36
N CYS A 33 -7.16 14.89 6.43
CA CYS A 33 -7.16 16.23 5.83
C CYS A 33 -8.44 16.49 5.02
N VAL A 34 -8.88 15.51 4.21
CA VAL A 34 -10.16 15.58 3.47
C VAL A 34 -11.34 15.76 4.42
N ALA A 35 -11.42 14.92 5.46
CA ALA A 35 -12.49 15.01 6.45
C ALA A 35 -12.48 16.36 7.17
N THR A 36 -11.31 16.83 7.59
CA THR A 36 -11.14 18.12 8.29
C THR A 36 -11.59 19.27 7.40
N LEU A 37 -11.20 19.30 6.13
CA LEU A 37 -11.59 20.36 5.19
C LEU A 37 -13.13 20.45 5.08
N LEU A 38 -13.80 19.31 4.92
CA LEU A 38 -15.26 19.26 4.82
C LEU A 38 -15.95 19.70 6.11
N GLN A 39 -15.47 19.25 7.27
CA GLN A 39 -15.99 19.61 8.58
C GLN A 39 -15.82 21.10 8.88
N GLN A 40 -14.62 21.64 8.64
CA GLN A 40 -14.32 23.05 8.92
C GLN A 40 -15.07 23.99 7.98
N ARG A 41 -15.31 23.58 6.72
CA ARG A 41 -16.20 24.32 5.81
C ARG A 41 -17.59 24.49 6.41
N VAL A 42 -18.18 23.41 6.96
CA VAL A 42 -19.49 23.45 7.60
C VAL A 42 -19.45 24.30 8.88
N ALA A 43 -18.45 24.07 9.74
CA ALA A 43 -18.29 24.80 11.00
C ALA A 43 -18.12 26.32 10.80
N ALA A 44 -17.49 26.73 9.70
CA ALA A 44 -17.32 28.13 9.32
C ALA A 44 -18.51 28.72 8.54
N ASN A 45 -19.62 27.99 8.37
CA ASN A 45 -20.80 28.40 7.61
C ASN A 45 -20.46 28.84 6.15
N LEU A 46 -19.52 28.13 5.51
CA LEU A 46 -19.07 28.45 4.16
C LEU A 46 -19.88 27.69 3.09
N PRO A 47 -20.11 28.29 1.91
CA PRO A 47 -20.77 27.62 0.78
C PRO A 47 -20.10 26.29 0.41
N VAL A 48 -20.88 25.37 -0.16
CA VAL A 48 -20.39 24.04 -0.59
C VAL A 48 -19.26 24.14 -1.62
N GLY A 49 -19.27 25.18 -2.47
CA GLY A 49 -18.23 25.42 -3.46
C GLY A 49 -16.87 25.86 -2.89
N THR A 50 -16.82 26.25 -1.62
CA THR A 50 -15.58 26.73 -1.01
C THR A 50 -14.56 25.61 -0.85
N GLY A 51 -13.39 25.77 -1.48
CA GLY A 51 -12.28 24.82 -1.38
C GLY A 51 -12.41 23.57 -2.25
N VAL A 52 -13.38 23.49 -3.17
CA VAL A 52 -13.61 22.30 -4.03
C VAL A 52 -12.36 21.89 -4.82
N ALA A 53 -11.61 22.86 -5.36
CA ALA A 53 -10.36 22.55 -6.07
C ALA A 53 -9.32 21.88 -5.15
N ALA A 54 -9.15 22.39 -3.94
CA ALA A 54 -8.25 21.80 -2.94
C ALA A 54 -8.73 20.41 -2.51
N LEU A 55 -10.04 20.24 -2.26
CA LEU A 55 -10.64 18.96 -1.93
C LEU A 55 -10.36 17.91 -3.02
N GLN A 56 -10.49 18.30 -4.29
CA GLN A 56 -10.22 17.40 -5.41
C GLN A 56 -8.74 17.03 -5.52
N MET A 57 -7.83 17.99 -5.35
CA MET A 57 -6.38 17.74 -5.35
C MET A 57 -5.97 16.80 -4.21
N ILE A 58 -6.47 17.01 -2.99
CA ILE A 58 -6.14 16.16 -1.83
C ILE A 58 -6.76 14.76 -1.98
N SER A 59 -7.96 14.67 -2.56
CA SER A 59 -8.58 13.37 -2.85
C SER A 59 -7.79 12.58 -3.88
N GLN A 60 -7.27 13.24 -4.92
CA GLN A 60 -6.39 12.61 -5.90
C GLN A 60 -5.06 12.16 -5.26
N ALA A 61 -4.45 13.00 -4.43
CA ALA A 61 -3.25 12.63 -3.68
C ALA A 61 -3.49 11.43 -2.76
N SER A 62 -4.65 11.36 -2.10
CA SER A 62 -5.05 10.20 -1.29
C SER A 62 -5.09 8.92 -2.12
N LEU A 63 -5.65 8.98 -3.32
CA LEU A 63 -5.70 7.84 -4.23
C LEU A 63 -4.29 7.40 -4.66
N ASP A 64 -3.41 8.36 -4.97
CA ASP A 64 -2.03 8.05 -5.36
C ASP A 64 -1.24 7.38 -4.22
N ILE A 65 -1.47 7.80 -2.97
CA ILE A 65 -0.87 7.17 -1.78
C ILE A 65 -1.43 5.74 -1.58
N ILE A 66 -2.74 5.54 -1.73
CA ILE A 66 -3.36 4.20 -1.64
C ILE A 66 -2.77 3.27 -2.71
N ASN A 67 -2.60 3.76 -3.93
CA ASN A 67 -1.94 3.02 -5.00
C ASN A 67 -0.47 2.73 -4.68
N ALA A 68 0.24 3.65 -4.00
CA ALA A 68 1.59 3.40 -3.51
C ALA A 68 1.62 2.25 -2.49
N ARG A 69 0.67 2.18 -1.55
CA ARG A 69 0.56 1.06 -0.58
C ARG A 69 0.46 -0.29 -1.29
N GLN A 70 -0.37 -0.38 -2.33
CA GLN A 70 -0.51 -1.60 -3.12
C GLN A 70 0.83 -1.99 -3.79
N ARG A 71 1.59 -1.01 -4.30
CA ARG A 71 2.93 -1.25 -4.86
C ARG A 71 3.93 -1.74 -3.80
N PHE A 72 3.83 -1.31 -2.54
CA PHE A 72 4.65 -1.86 -1.45
C PHE A 72 4.31 -3.33 -1.18
N VAL A 73 3.03 -3.71 -1.18
CA VAL A 73 2.63 -5.13 -1.05
C VAL A 73 3.23 -5.99 -2.18
N GLU A 74 3.16 -5.52 -3.42
CA GLU A 74 3.75 -6.19 -4.57
C GLU A 74 5.29 -6.25 -4.50
N ALA A 75 5.93 -5.16 -4.07
CA ALA A 75 7.37 -5.08 -3.90
C ALA A 75 7.87 -6.05 -2.81
N HIS A 76 7.10 -6.24 -1.73
CA HIS A 76 7.40 -7.23 -0.70
C HIS A 76 7.52 -8.62 -1.32
N GLN A 77 6.56 -9.02 -2.16
CA GLN A 77 6.60 -10.31 -2.87
C GLN A 77 7.81 -10.41 -3.82
N ALA A 78 8.12 -9.35 -4.57
CA ALA A 78 9.27 -9.32 -5.46
C ALA A 78 10.61 -9.44 -4.70
N LEU A 79 10.73 -8.84 -3.51
CA LEU A 79 11.94 -8.93 -2.68
C LEU A 79 12.22 -10.36 -2.17
N VAL A 80 11.18 -11.20 -2.02
CA VAL A 80 11.36 -12.63 -1.72
C VAL A 80 12.11 -13.34 -2.86
N GLN A 81 11.81 -12.99 -4.12
CA GLN A 81 12.53 -13.53 -5.27
C GLN A 81 13.98 -13.04 -5.31
N VAL A 82 14.22 -11.74 -5.11
CA VAL A 82 15.58 -11.17 -5.05
C VAL A 82 16.44 -11.89 -4.03
N ARG A 83 15.89 -12.22 -2.86
CA ARG A 83 16.58 -13.00 -1.81
C ARG A 83 17.02 -14.39 -2.30
N THR A 84 16.17 -15.05 -3.08
CA THR A 84 16.47 -16.34 -3.70
C THR A 84 17.60 -16.18 -4.73
N ASP A 85 17.52 -15.16 -5.58
CA ASP A 85 18.50 -14.89 -6.63
C ASP A 85 19.88 -14.57 -6.07
N ILE A 86 19.95 -13.88 -4.92
CA ILE A 86 21.22 -13.63 -4.22
C ILE A 86 21.66 -14.80 -3.33
N GLY A 87 21.07 -15.98 -3.43
CA GLY A 87 21.49 -17.19 -2.72
C GLY A 87 21.26 -17.17 -1.20
N LEU A 88 20.28 -16.40 -0.73
CA LEU A 88 19.86 -16.33 0.67
C LEU A 88 18.52 -17.06 0.93
N GLY A 89 17.81 -17.49 -0.11
CA GLY A 89 16.44 -17.99 -0.03
C GLY A 89 16.18 -19.20 0.88
N GLN A 90 17.17 -20.08 1.08
CA GLN A 90 17.04 -21.31 1.89
C GLN A 90 17.49 -21.15 3.36
N PHE A 91 18.27 -20.11 3.67
CA PHE A 91 19.00 -20.00 4.94
C PHE A 91 18.71 -18.70 5.70
N TYR A 92 18.04 -17.75 5.05
CA TYR A 92 17.76 -16.44 5.61
C TYR A 92 16.31 -16.05 5.35
N GLY A 93 15.50 -16.07 6.41
CA GLY A 93 14.11 -15.62 6.39
C GLY A 93 13.91 -14.50 7.41
N TYR A 94 13.28 -13.42 7.00
CA TYR A 94 12.67 -12.44 7.90
C TYR A 94 11.17 -12.69 7.87
N GLY A 95 10.54 -12.90 9.03
CA GLY A 95 9.15 -13.35 9.14
C GLY A 95 8.99 -14.88 9.19
N ASP A 96 7.74 -15.32 9.35
CA ASP A 96 7.35 -16.74 9.32
C ASP A 96 7.78 -17.37 7.99
N THR A 97 8.29 -18.61 8.06
CA THR A 97 8.56 -19.45 6.88
C THR A 97 7.29 -19.91 6.17
N ALA A 98 6.12 -19.66 6.77
CA ALA A 98 4.84 -19.85 6.13
C ALA A 98 4.75 -19.08 4.82
N GLN A 99 4.04 -19.68 3.87
CA GLN A 99 3.65 -19.01 2.65
C GLN A 99 2.92 -17.73 3.04
N CYS A 100 3.36 -16.60 2.46
CA CYS A 100 2.68 -15.32 2.66
C CYS A 100 1.18 -15.55 2.41
N PRO A 101 0.30 -15.21 3.38
CA PRO A 101 -1.11 -15.47 3.23
C PRO A 101 -1.60 -14.87 1.91
N PRO A 102 -2.50 -15.55 1.19
CA PRO A 102 -2.98 -15.06 -0.09
C PRO A 102 -3.49 -13.64 0.09
N ASN A 103 -3.13 -12.73 -0.82
CA ASN A 103 -3.65 -11.37 -0.81
C ASN A 103 -5.16 -11.43 -1.05
N GLU A 104 -5.96 -11.47 0.01
CA GLU A 104 -7.41 -11.60 -0.03
C GLU A 104 -8.08 -10.40 -0.74
N GLY A 105 -7.36 -9.27 -0.86
CA GLY A 105 -7.77 -8.08 -1.60
C GLY A 105 -7.33 -8.05 -3.07
N ALA A 106 -6.60 -9.06 -3.57
CA ALA A 106 -6.28 -9.13 -4.98
C ALA A 106 -7.58 -9.34 -5.77
N LEU A 107 -7.91 -8.40 -6.66
CA LEU A 107 -8.98 -8.57 -7.64
C LEU A 107 -8.68 -9.86 -8.41
N ARG A 108 -9.40 -10.94 -8.08
CA ARG A 108 -9.38 -12.16 -8.87
C ARG A 108 -9.92 -11.76 -10.24
N ALA A 109 -9.17 -12.08 -11.29
CA ALA A 109 -9.71 -12.01 -12.65
C ALA A 109 -10.85 -13.04 -12.72
N GLU A 110 -12.06 -12.61 -12.36
CA GLU A 110 -13.21 -13.49 -12.31
C GLU A 110 -13.54 -13.96 -13.73
N THR A 111 -13.63 -15.27 -13.89
CA THR A 111 -14.33 -15.95 -14.97
C THR A 111 -15.68 -15.24 -15.21
N PRO A 112 -16.08 -14.92 -16.45
CA PRO A 112 -17.26 -14.10 -16.70
C PRO A 112 -18.50 -14.77 -16.09
N LEU A 113 -19.07 -14.11 -15.07
CA LEU A 113 -20.35 -14.47 -14.48
C LEU A 113 -21.43 -14.37 -15.57
N ARG A 114 -21.90 -15.51 -16.07
CA ARG A 114 -23.12 -15.57 -16.86
C ARG A 114 -24.30 -15.38 -15.90
N LEU A 115 -24.96 -14.23 -15.96
CA LEU A 115 -26.27 -14.07 -15.35
C LEU A 115 -27.23 -15.12 -15.94
N ALA A 116 -27.65 -16.08 -15.15
CA ALA A 116 -28.84 -16.86 -15.45
C ALA A 116 -30.06 -16.04 -15.04
N ALA A 117 -30.81 -15.55 -16.03
CA ALA A 117 -32.12 -14.98 -15.78
C ALA A 117 -33.04 -16.10 -15.27
N VAL A 118 -33.55 -15.95 -14.05
CA VAL A 118 -34.64 -16.79 -13.54
C VAL A 118 -35.93 -16.18 -14.05
N ALA A 119 -36.65 -16.95 -14.88
CA ALA A 119 -37.97 -16.63 -15.41
C ALA A 119 -39.07 -16.89 -14.37
#